data_AF-A0A1H0NCV8-F1
#
_entry.id   AF-A0A1H0NCV8-F1
#
_cell.length_a   1.000
_cell.length_b   1.000
_cell.length_c   1.000
_cell.angle_alpha   90.00
_cell.angle_beta   90.00
_cell.angle_gamma   90.00
#
_symmetry.space_group_name_H-M   'P 1'
#
loop_
_entity.id
_entity.type
_entity.pdbx_description
1 polymer ?
#
loop_
_entity_poly.entity_id
_entity_poly.type
_entity_poly.pdbx_seq_one_letter_code
_entity_poly.pdbx_strand_id
1 'polypeptide(L)'
;MHATAERQATDSLDGLIDLDRYPIHDLESPAGRELIAQCRRQLDQDGCVVLKHFVPEEALARLERETERLSPEAHYNQTETNPYNSAGDPEKPASHPLNRFDDRTNGFVAGDRIDGDTIIRQVYEHPGFQRFIGAVVGMEEIHQYADPLADLVVNVLREGCQHPWHYDTNEFIVTMMTRQSHGGGRFEYAPGIRSPEGENFAEVEKVIDGDRSRLKSLDLQPGDLQVFFGRYSLHRVTPVEGDRERHTVIFAYAKEPGFIGRPERAQRIFGRMAPVHERLLEEGMERSDSLAD
;
A
#
# COMPACT_ATOMS: atom_id res chain seq x y z
N MET A 1 -18.55 -30.75 19.48
CA MET A 1 -18.71 -29.44 20.14
C MET A 1 -17.39 -28.71 20.39
N HIS A 2 -16.21 -29.31 20.17
CA HIS A 2 -14.92 -28.59 20.29
C HIS A 2 -14.47 -27.85 19.02
N ALA A 3 -14.87 -28.29 17.81
CA ALA A 3 -14.44 -27.67 16.56
C ALA A 3 -15.11 -26.30 16.24
N THR A 4 -16.23 -25.97 16.89
CA THR A 4 -16.95 -24.69 16.70
C THR A 4 -16.43 -23.57 17.59
N ALA A 5 -15.79 -23.91 18.72
CA ALA A 5 -15.22 -22.91 19.64
C ALA A 5 -13.82 -22.44 19.20
N GLU A 6 -13.03 -23.30 18.53
CA GLU A 6 -11.72 -22.92 17.99
C GLU A 6 -11.82 -22.01 16.76
N ARG A 7 -12.91 -22.10 15.97
CA ARG A 7 -13.16 -21.21 14.83
C ARG A 7 -13.66 -19.81 15.21
N GLN A 8 -14.20 -19.62 16.41
CA GLN A 8 -14.71 -18.31 16.84
C GLN A 8 -13.61 -17.38 17.38
N ALA A 9 -12.48 -17.92 17.83
CA ALA A 9 -11.37 -17.12 18.36
C ALA A 9 -10.51 -16.48 17.25
N THR A 10 -10.57 -16.99 16.02
CA THR A 10 -9.80 -16.50 14.85
C THR A 10 -10.55 -15.47 14.00
N ASP A 11 -11.82 -15.18 14.31
CA ASP A 11 -12.71 -14.36 13.48
C ASP A 11 -13.01 -12.97 14.10
N SER A 12 -12.44 -12.61 15.26
CA SER A 12 -12.70 -11.30 15.87
C SER A 12 -11.55 -10.31 15.65
N LEU A 13 -11.89 -9.07 15.34
CA LEU A 13 -10.97 -7.93 15.32
C LEU A 13 -10.83 -7.24 16.68
N ASP A 14 -11.49 -7.75 17.72
CA ASP A 14 -11.43 -7.20 19.07
C ASP A 14 -9.99 -7.15 19.59
N GLY A 15 -9.55 -5.97 20.00
CA GLY A 15 -8.17 -5.74 20.46
C GLY A 15 -7.12 -5.79 19.35
N LEU A 16 -7.50 -5.98 18.08
CA LEU A 16 -6.63 -5.78 16.92
C LEU A 16 -6.90 -4.41 16.28
N ILE A 17 -8.18 -4.02 16.21
CA ILE A 17 -8.67 -2.75 15.69
C ILE A 17 -9.48 -2.06 16.79
N ASP A 18 -9.41 -0.72 16.85
CA ASP A 18 -10.27 0.10 17.71
C ASP A 18 -11.69 0.15 17.15
N LEU A 19 -12.49 -0.90 17.47
CA LEU A 19 -13.85 -1.06 16.97
C LEU A 19 -14.86 -0.08 17.60
N ASP A 20 -14.52 0.53 18.74
CA ASP A 20 -15.33 1.57 19.37
C ASP A 20 -15.24 2.86 18.56
N ARG A 21 -14.03 3.22 18.13
CA ARG A 21 -13.79 4.38 17.25
C ARG A 21 -14.15 4.10 15.80
N TYR A 22 -13.90 2.88 15.33
CA TYR A 22 -14.09 2.46 13.95
C TYR A 22 -15.01 1.23 13.91
N PRO A 23 -16.35 1.40 13.90
CA PRO A 23 -17.31 0.31 13.96
C PRO A 23 -17.43 -0.47 12.63
N ILE A 24 -16.30 -1.00 12.14
CA ILE A 24 -16.20 -1.73 10.87
C ILE A 24 -16.91 -3.09 10.90
N HIS A 25 -17.31 -3.54 12.09
CA HIS A 25 -18.13 -4.73 12.29
C HIS A 25 -19.62 -4.48 12.01
N ASP A 26 -20.10 -3.22 12.07
CA ASP A 26 -21.49 -2.83 11.80
C ASP A 26 -21.56 -1.55 10.96
N LEU A 27 -21.30 -1.72 9.66
CA LEU A 27 -21.31 -0.63 8.68
C LEU A 27 -22.71 -0.05 8.41
N GLU A 28 -23.77 -0.77 8.78
CA GLU A 28 -25.16 -0.34 8.58
C GLU A 28 -25.68 0.54 9.73
N SER A 29 -25.00 0.51 10.88
CA SER A 29 -25.28 1.42 11.98
C SER A 29 -25.11 2.89 11.56
N PRO A 30 -25.77 3.85 12.26
CA PRO A 30 -25.55 5.28 12.02
C PRO A 30 -24.07 5.68 12.11
N ALA A 31 -23.31 5.09 13.04
CA ALA A 31 -21.89 5.38 13.21
C ALA A 31 -21.05 4.80 12.06
N GLY A 32 -21.33 3.57 11.62
CA GLY A 32 -20.67 2.94 10.48
C GLY A 32 -20.89 3.70 9.17
N ARG A 33 -22.12 4.14 8.91
CA ARG A 33 -22.46 4.95 7.73
C ARG A 33 -21.77 6.33 7.75
N GLU A 34 -21.71 6.98 8.91
CA GLU A 34 -20.99 8.25 9.03
C GLU A 34 -19.49 8.06 8.82
N LEU A 35 -18.89 6.99 9.35
CA LEU A 35 -17.49 6.66 9.12
C LEU A 35 -17.19 6.50 7.62
N ILE A 36 -17.99 5.73 6.89
CA ILE A 36 -17.84 5.56 5.43
C ILE A 36 -17.96 6.91 4.73
N ALA A 37 -18.99 7.70 5.05
CA ALA A 37 -19.22 9.00 4.44
C ALA A 37 -18.03 9.96 4.70
N GLN A 38 -17.47 9.95 5.92
CA GLN A 38 -16.29 10.73 6.26
C GLN A 38 -15.05 10.28 5.48
N CYS A 39 -14.83 8.97 5.33
CA CYS A 39 -13.70 8.45 4.57
C CYS A 39 -13.78 8.84 3.10
N ARG A 40 -14.97 8.68 2.50
CA ARG A 40 -15.21 9.04 1.10
C ARG A 40 -15.03 10.53 0.84
N ARG A 41 -15.54 11.39 1.72
CA ARG A 41 -15.32 12.85 1.60
C ARG A 41 -13.83 13.20 1.60
N GLN A 42 -13.02 12.55 2.44
CA GLN A 42 -11.57 12.76 2.45
C GLN A 42 -10.90 12.23 1.18
N LEU A 43 -11.27 11.03 0.72
CA LEU A 43 -10.76 10.49 -0.54
C LEU A 43 -11.10 11.39 -1.75
N ASP A 44 -12.33 11.90 -1.81
CA ASP A 44 -12.78 12.78 -2.90
C ASP A 44 -12.05 14.12 -2.90
N GLN A 45 -11.75 14.68 -1.72
CA GLN A 45 -11.07 15.98 -1.58
C GLN A 45 -9.56 15.88 -1.75
N ASP A 46 -8.98 14.85 -1.14
CA ASP A 46 -7.55 14.77 -0.87
C ASP A 46 -6.88 13.58 -1.53
N GLY A 47 -7.61 12.70 -2.22
CA GLY A 47 -7.09 11.45 -2.78
C GLY A 47 -6.56 10.47 -1.73
N CYS A 48 -6.75 10.76 -0.43
CA CYS A 48 -6.22 10.00 0.68
C CYS A 48 -7.08 10.20 1.93
N VAL A 49 -7.26 9.14 2.71
CA VAL A 49 -7.80 9.18 4.08
C VAL A 49 -6.82 8.50 5.02
N VAL A 50 -6.67 9.04 6.23
CA VAL A 50 -5.91 8.42 7.32
C VAL A 50 -6.83 8.21 8.52
N LEU A 51 -6.97 6.95 8.96
CA LEU A 51 -7.65 6.58 10.18
C LEU A 51 -6.61 6.46 11.29
N LYS A 52 -6.53 7.52 12.09
CA LYS A 52 -5.55 7.65 13.17
C LYS A 52 -5.84 6.69 14.32
N HIS A 53 -4.80 6.01 14.82
CA HIS A 53 -4.95 5.01 15.90
C HIS A 53 -5.99 3.94 15.55
N PHE A 54 -5.95 3.43 14.31
CA PHE A 54 -6.85 2.36 13.87
C PHE A 54 -6.57 1.07 14.64
N VAL A 55 -5.30 0.83 14.97
CA VAL A 55 -4.88 -0.20 15.93
C VAL A 55 -4.85 0.41 17.34
N PRO A 56 -5.44 -0.25 18.35
CA PRO A 56 -5.47 0.23 19.72
C PRO A 56 -4.08 0.20 20.35
N GLU A 57 -3.84 1.09 21.33
CA GLU A 57 -2.52 1.30 21.95
C GLU A 57 -1.93 0.00 22.53
N GLU A 58 -2.77 -0.83 23.13
CA GLU A 58 -2.39 -2.11 23.76
C GLU A 58 -1.86 -3.13 22.74
N ALA A 59 -2.21 -2.98 21.45
CA ALA A 59 -1.78 -3.86 20.37
C ALA A 59 -0.54 -3.35 19.63
N LEU A 60 -0.19 -2.06 19.72
CA LEU A 60 0.89 -1.44 18.93
C LEU A 60 2.24 -2.12 19.16
N ALA A 61 2.60 -2.40 20.41
CA ALA A 61 3.87 -3.05 20.72
C ALA A 61 3.96 -4.48 20.16
N ARG A 62 2.82 -5.19 20.05
CA ARG A 62 2.78 -6.52 19.43
C ARG A 62 2.89 -6.41 17.91
N LEU A 63 2.19 -5.46 17.30
CA LEU A 63 2.25 -5.17 15.87
C LEU A 63 3.65 -4.78 15.41
N GLU A 64 4.35 -3.92 16.15
CA GLU A 64 5.72 -3.53 15.80
C GLU A 64 6.69 -4.72 15.88
N ARG A 65 6.63 -5.51 16.97
CA ARG A 65 7.48 -6.71 17.13
C ARG A 65 7.25 -7.74 16.04
N GLU A 66 6.02 -7.85 15.55
CA GLU A 66 5.66 -8.76 14.47
C GLU A 66 6.39 -8.39 13.18
N THR A 67 6.33 -7.13 12.75
CA THR A 67 7.02 -6.70 11.52
C THR A 67 8.54 -6.63 11.71
N GLU A 68 9.03 -6.37 12.92
CA GLU A 68 10.45 -6.50 13.26
C GLU A 68 10.97 -7.94 13.14
N ARG A 69 10.20 -8.93 13.60
CA ARG A 69 10.56 -10.35 13.42
C ARG A 69 10.61 -10.76 11.94
N LEU A 70 9.72 -10.19 11.14
CA LEU A 70 9.61 -10.48 9.70
C LEU A 70 10.67 -9.76 8.86
N SER A 71 11.18 -8.60 9.31
CA SER A 71 12.06 -7.75 8.49
C SER A 71 13.33 -8.43 7.94
N PRO A 72 13.96 -9.41 8.63
CA PRO A 72 15.10 -10.15 8.07
C PRO A 72 14.77 -10.97 6.81
N GLU A 73 13.52 -11.34 6.58
CA GLU A 73 13.07 -12.07 5.39
C GLU A 73 12.88 -11.15 4.16
N ALA A 74 13.06 -9.83 4.33
CA ALA A 74 12.85 -8.87 3.26
C ALA A 74 13.86 -9.05 2.12
N HIS A 75 13.36 -9.19 0.90
CA HIS A 75 14.20 -9.09 -0.29
C HIS A 75 14.38 -7.62 -0.66
N TYR A 76 15.64 -7.17 -0.73
CA TYR A 76 15.98 -5.81 -1.12
C TYR A 76 16.30 -5.74 -2.61
N ASN A 77 15.65 -4.80 -3.28
CA ASN A 77 15.99 -4.38 -4.64
C ASN A 77 16.40 -2.91 -4.64
N GLN A 78 17.40 -2.61 -5.47
CA GLN A 78 17.83 -1.25 -5.79
C GLN A 78 17.77 -1.09 -7.31
N THR A 79 17.14 -0.02 -7.75
CA THR A 79 16.98 0.33 -9.18
C THR A 79 16.83 1.83 -9.31
N GLU A 80 17.00 2.37 -10.50
CA GLU A 80 16.56 3.72 -10.83
C GLU A 80 15.19 3.66 -11.51
N THR A 81 14.30 4.59 -11.16
CA THR A 81 12.96 4.70 -11.74
C THR A 81 12.60 6.15 -11.99
N ASN A 82 11.84 6.40 -13.06
CA ASN A 82 11.09 7.64 -13.23
C ASN A 82 9.67 7.48 -12.63
N PRO A 83 8.86 8.56 -12.52
CA PRO A 83 7.55 8.46 -11.90
C PRO A 83 6.54 7.52 -12.57
N TYR A 84 6.83 7.10 -13.80
CA TYR A 84 5.96 6.30 -14.66
C TYR A 84 6.50 4.88 -14.88
N ASN A 85 7.55 4.49 -14.15
CA ASN A 85 8.26 3.21 -14.29
C ASN A 85 8.64 2.86 -15.75
N SER A 86 8.90 3.86 -16.59
CA SER A 86 9.19 3.67 -18.01
C SER A 86 10.69 3.74 -18.33
N ALA A 87 11.06 3.38 -19.55
CA ALA A 87 12.44 3.52 -20.04
C ALA A 87 12.85 4.97 -20.37
N GLY A 88 11.95 5.94 -20.14
CA GLY A 88 12.09 7.31 -20.61
C GLY A 88 11.72 7.49 -22.08
N ASP A 89 11.92 8.70 -22.59
CA ASP A 89 11.59 9.11 -23.94
C ASP A 89 12.72 9.99 -24.52
N PRO A 90 13.54 9.47 -25.45
CA PRO A 90 14.65 10.20 -26.03
C PRO A 90 14.22 11.41 -26.89
N GLU A 91 12.95 11.50 -27.27
CA GLU A 91 12.41 12.65 -27.99
C GLU A 91 12.02 13.82 -27.06
N LYS A 92 12.06 13.60 -25.74
CA LYS A 92 11.78 14.62 -24.72
C LYS A 92 13.07 15.20 -24.12
N PRO A 93 13.05 16.45 -23.62
CA PRO A 93 14.20 17.01 -22.92
C PRO A 93 14.48 16.25 -21.61
N ALA A 94 15.69 16.42 -21.08
CA ALA A 94 16.10 15.78 -19.83
C ALA A 94 15.31 16.26 -18.59
N SER A 95 14.71 17.46 -18.64
CA SER A 95 13.85 17.97 -17.56
C SER A 95 12.48 17.31 -17.52
N HIS A 96 12.03 16.72 -18.63
CA HIS A 96 10.71 16.12 -18.73
C HIS A 96 10.56 14.97 -17.72
N PRO A 97 9.43 14.83 -17.00
CA PRO A 97 9.26 13.82 -15.95
C PRO A 97 9.59 12.36 -16.37
N LEU A 98 9.30 11.98 -17.62
CA LEU A 98 9.68 10.67 -18.17
C LEU A 98 11.20 10.42 -18.17
N ASN A 99 12.02 11.47 -18.20
CA ASN A 99 13.48 11.38 -18.27
C ASN A 99 14.14 11.72 -16.92
N ARG A 100 13.35 11.88 -15.85
CA ARG A 100 13.86 12.16 -14.50
C ARG A 100 13.84 10.86 -13.69
N PHE A 101 15.01 10.26 -13.56
CA PHE A 101 15.21 9.06 -12.77
C PHE A 101 15.74 9.41 -11.38
N ASP A 102 15.36 8.60 -10.40
CA ASP A 102 15.82 8.70 -9.01
C ASP A 102 15.97 7.29 -8.43
N ASP A 103 16.79 7.18 -7.39
CA ASP A 103 17.12 5.93 -6.72
C ASP A 103 15.90 5.38 -6.00
N ARG A 104 15.51 4.15 -6.31
CA ARG A 104 14.47 3.39 -5.61
C ARG A 104 15.11 2.23 -4.90
N THR A 105 15.00 2.22 -3.57
CA THR A 105 15.52 1.14 -2.72
C THR A 105 14.43 0.69 -1.76
N ASN A 106 13.98 -0.56 -1.91
CA ASN A 106 12.92 -1.11 -1.08
C ASN A 106 13.23 -2.55 -0.68
N GLY A 107 12.99 -2.87 0.60
CA GLY A 107 12.86 -4.23 1.09
C GLY A 107 11.38 -4.64 1.13
N PHE A 108 11.08 -5.87 0.73
CA PHE A 108 9.74 -6.44 0.87
C PHE A 108 9.79 -7.86 1.43
N VAL A 109 9.04 -8.08 2.50
CA VAL A 109 8.69 -9.43 2.98
C VAL A 109 7.43 -9.86 2.23
N ALA A 110 7.54 -10.96 1.47
CA ALA A 110 6.44 -11.52 0.69
C ALA A 110 5.38 -12.18 1.58
N GLY A 111 4.13 -12.22 1.11
CA GLY A 111 3.00 -12.68 1.92
C GLY A 111 3.03 -14.14 2.35
N ASP A 112 3.62 -15.02 1.56
CA ASP A 112 3.88 -16.43 1.90
C ASP A 112 4.88 -16.61 3.04
N ARG A 113 5.52 -15.53 3.52
CA ARG A 113 6.36 -15.50 4.72
C ARG A 113 5.63 -14.94 5.95
N ILE A 114 4.37 -14.55 5.80
CA ILE A 114 3.56 -13.93 6.85
C ILE A 114 2.54 -14.95 7.36
N ASP A 115 2.81 -15.46 8.56
CA ASP A 115 2.02 -16.53 9.18
C ASP A 115 0.56 -16.11 9.47
N GLY A 116 -0.33 -17.10 9.49
CA GLY A 116 -1.77 -16.97 9.75
C GLY A 116 -2.15 -16.32 11.09
N ASP A 117 -1.29 -16.46 12.09
CA ASP A 117 -1.51 -15.97 13.45
C ASP A 117 -1.02 -14.53 13.66
N THR A 118 -0.40 -13.91 12.65
CA THR A 118 0.00 -12.50 12.71
C THR A 118 -1.22 -11.57 12.74
N ILE A 119 -1.11 -10.43 13.44
CA ILE A 119 -2.17 -9.41 13.48
C ILE A 119 -2.50 -8.96 12.07
N ILE A 120 -1.46 -8.69 11.27
CA ILE A 120 -1.64 -8.14 9.92
C ILE A 120 -2.39 -9.11 9.00
N ARG A 121 -2.15 -10.42 9.14
CA ARG A 121 -2.84 -11.47 8.39
C ARG A 121 -4.28 -11.63 8.86
N GLN A 122 -4.52 -11.67 10.17
CA GLN A 122 -5.88 -11.71 10.73
C GLN A 122 -6.72 -10.51 10.28
N VAL A 123 -6.15 -9.29 10.28
CA VAL A 123 -6.84 -8.09 9.80
C VAL A 123 -7.12 -8.18 8.29
N TYR A 124 -6.13 -8.57 7.48
CA TYR A 124 -6.26 -8.69 6.03
C TYR A 124 -7.33 -9.71 5.60
N GLU A 125 -7.39 -10.83 6.32
CA GLU A 125 -8.30 -11.95 6.07
C GLU A 125 -9.70 -11.75 6.63
N HIS A 126 -9.88 -10.79 7.54
CA HIS A 126 -11.16 -10.57 8.17
C HIS A 126 -12.19 -9.96 7.18
N PRO A 127 -13.34 -10.62 6.93
CA PRO A 127 -14.32 -10.15 5.96
C PRO A 127 -14.91 -8.76 6.28
N GLY A 128 -14.98 -8.39 7.57
CA GLY A 128 -15.43 -7.05 7.98
C GLY A 128 -14.46 -5.94 7.57
N PHE A 129 -13.15 -6.21 7.61
CA PHE A 129 -12.14 -5.25 7.17
C PHE A 129 -12.19 -5.09 5.65
N GLN A 130 -12.25 -6.19 4.91
CA GLN A 130 -12.41 -6.19 3.45
C GLN A 130 -13.68 -5.44 3.00
N ARG A 131 -14.84 -5.71 3.62
CA ARG A 131 -16.09 -4.96 3.33
C ARG A 131 -15.96 -3.47 3.64
N PHE A 132 -15.31 -3.12 4.74
CA PHE A 132 -15.07 -1.74 5.10
C PHE A 132 -14.22 -1.02 4.04
N ILE A 133 -13.11 -1.63 3.60
CA ILE A 133 -12.28 -1.07 2.54
C ILE A 133 -13.09 -0.91 1.25
N GLY A 134 -13.85 -1.93 0.83
CA GLY A 134 -14.72 -1.87 -0.35
C GLY A 134 -15.69 -0.67 -0.28
N ALA A 135 -16.39 -0.52 0.84
CA ALA A 135 -17.31 0.60 1.06
C ALA A 135 -16.62 1.97 1.01
N VAL A 136 -15.41 2.07 1.59
CA VAL A 136 -14.59 3.30 1.60
C VAL A 136 -14.17 3.69 0.19
N VAL A 137 -13.70 2.74 -0.63
CA VAL A 137 -13.27 3.02 -2.02
C VAL A 137 -14.42 3.03 -3.02
N GLY A 138 -15.63 2.68 -2.57
CA GLY A 138 -16.84 2.70 -3.38
C GLY A 138 -16.99 1.54 -4.34
N MET A 139 -16.46 0.39 -3.97
CA MET A 139 -16.63 -0.87 -4.68
C MET A 139 -17.55 -1.78 -3.86
N GLU A 140 -18.57 -2.36 -4.50
CA GLU A 140 -19.49 -3.30 -3.85
C GLU A 140 -18.75 -4.55 -3.36
N GLU A 141 -17.75 -4.98 -4.13
CA GLU A 141 -16.90 -6.11 -3.81
C GLU A 141 -15.44 -5.80 -4.20
N ILE A 142 -14.53 -6.27 -3.36
CA ILE A 142 -13.09 -6.32 -3.61
C ILE A 142 -12.62 -7.70 -3.18
N HIS A 143 -11.49 -8.16 -3.70
CA HIS A 143 -10.93 -9.49 -3.41
C HIS A 143 -9.47 -9.36 -3.03
N GLN A 144 -9.01 -10.18 -2.09
CA GLN A 144 -7.58 -10.34 -1.86
C GLN A 144 -6.88 -10.81 -3.14
N TYR A 145 -5.62 -10.46 -3.32
CA TYR A 145 -4.85 -11.03 -4.43
C TYR A 145 -4.72 -12.54 -4.24
N ALA A 146 -4.79 -13.28 -5.34
CA ALA A 146 -4.48 -14.71 -5.36
C ALA A 146 -2.97 -14.98 -5.50
N ASP A 147 -2.16 -13.92 -5.69
CA ASP A 147 -0.71 -13.98 -5.67
C ASP A 147 -0.19 -14.21 -4.24
N PRO A 148 0.42 -15.37 -3.94
CA PRO A 148 0.89 -15.67 -2.60
C PRO A 148 2.09 -14.82 -2.17
N LEU A 149 2.74 -14.10 -3.08
CA LEU A 149 3.84 -13.21 -2.73
C LEU A 149 3.38 -11.77 -2.49
N ALA A 150 2.35 -11.34 -3.23
CA ALA A 150 1.94 -9.93 -3.32
C ALA A 150 0.61 -9.60 -2.61
N ASP A 151 -0.05 -10.56 -1.99
CA ASP A 151 -1.32 -10.37 -1.25
C ASP A 151 -1.18 -9.44 -0.04
N LEU A 152 -0.22 -9.74 0.83
CA LEU A 152 0.07 -8.99 2.05
C LEU A 152 1.57 -8.83 2.15
N VAL A 153 2.05 -7.59 2.18
CA VAL A 153 3.50 -7.32 2.09
C VAL A 153 3.93 -6.39 3.20
N VAL A 154 5.05 -6.70 3.85
CA VAL A 154 5.74 -5.74 4.73
C VAL A 154 6.84 -5.04 3.93
N ASN A 155 6.68 -3.73 3.72
CA ASN A 155 7.73 -2.88 3.19
C ASN A 155 8.69 -2.48 4.32
N VAL A 156 9.97 -2.75 4.12
CA VAL A 156 11.04 -2.51 5.09
C VAL A 156 12.04 -1.53 4.48
N LEU A 157 12.12 -0.33 5.05
CA LEU A 157 13.07 0.70 4.63
C LEU A 157 14.12 0.91 5.72
N ARG A 158 15.38 0.58 5.38
CA ARG A 158 16.57 0.87 6.21
C ARG A 158 17.05 2.30 5.99
N GLU A 159 18.02 2.74 6.76
CA GLU A 159 18.72 4.01 6.53
C GLU A 159 19.09 4.20 5.04
N GLY A 160 18.77 5.37 4.50
CA GLY A 160 18.99 5.72 3.10
C GLY A 160 17.99 5.12 2.09
N CYS A 161 17.19 4.11 2.48
CA CYS A 161 16.15 3.59 1.60
C CYS A 161 15.07 4.64 1.35
N GLN A 162 14.56 4.68 0.12
CA GLN A 162 13.50 5.60 -0.31
C GLN A 162 12.62 4.97 -1.39
N HIS A 163 11.42 5.53 -1.53
CA HIS A 163 10.58 5.29 -2.69
C HIS A 163 10.39 6.65 -3.39
N PRO A 164 11.06 6.90 -4.53
CA PRO A 164 11.03 8.20 -5.17
C PRO A 164 9.63 8.55 -5.70
N TRP A 165 9.48 9.73 -6.29
CA TRP A 165 8.22 10.13 -6.92
C TRP A 165 7.75 9.09 -7.92
N HIS A 166 6.55 8.54 -7.73
CA HIS A 166 5.94 7.54 -8.60
C HIS A 166 4.41 7.61 -8.54
N TYR A 167 3.80 6.84 -9.44
CA TYR A 167 2.41 6.45 -9.38
C TYR A 167 2.28 4.95 -9.15
N ASP A 168 1.17 4.55 -8.57
CA ASP A 168 0.81 3.15 -8.47
C ASP A 168 -0.02 2.70 -9.68
N THR A 169 0.15 1.42 -10.04
CA THR A 169 -0.68 0.73 -11.02
C THR A 169 -2.10 0.53 -10.47
N ASN A 170 -2.23 0.23 -9.18
CA ASN A 170 -3.51 -0.08 -8.56
C ASN A 170 -4.37 1.17 -8.38
N GLU A 171 -5.69 1.03 -8.56
CA GLU A 171 -6.63 2.14 -8.41
C GLU A 171 -6.59 2.77 -7.00
N PHE A 172 -6.44 1.92 -5.98
CA PHE A 172 -6.28 2.33 -4.59
C PHE A 172 -5.23 1.46 -3.89
N ILE A 173 -4.68 2.00 -2.81
CA ILE A 173 -3.72 1.33 -1.93
C ILE A 173 -4.23 1.44 -0.50
N VAL A 174 -4.08 0.36 0.26
CA VAL A 174 -4.35 0.31 1.70
C VAL A 174 -3.05 -0.02 2.41
N THR A 175 -2.62 0.84 3.33
CA THR A 175 -1.41 0.61 4.12
C THR A 175 -1.64 0.83 5.60
N MET A 176 -0.80 0.19 6.41
CA MET A 176 -0.75 0.43 7.86
C MET A 176 0.70 0.67 8.29
N MET A 177 0.95 1.78 8.97
CA MET A 177 2.24 2.04 9.57
C MET A 177 2.42 1.13 10.79
N THR A 178 3.50 0.36 10.85
CA THR A 178 3.76 -0.55 11.99
C THR A 178 5.03 -0.18 12.75
N ARG A 179 5.97 0.52 12.10
CA ARG A 179 7.21 0.99 12.71
C ARG A 179 7.68 2.27 12.02
N GLN A 180 7.93 3.32 12.79
CA GLN A 180 8.55 4.55 12.29
C GLN A 180 10.08 4.47 12.39
N SER A 181 10.76 5.12 11.45
CA SER A 181 12.18 5.43 11.57
C SER A 181 12.44 6.58 12.54
N HIS A 182 13.70 6.88 12.84
CA HIS A 182 14.08 8.04 13.66
C HIS A 182 13.84 9.37 12.95
N GLY A 183 14.13 9.41 11.65
CA GLY A 183 13.82 10.55 10.78
C GLY A 183 13.49 10.09 9.37
N GLY A 184 13.12 11.06 8.53
CA GLY A 184 12.79 10.78 7.14
C GLY A 184 11.57 9.85 6.99
N GLY A 185 11.54 9.05 5.92
CA GLY A 185 10.46 8.08 5.71
C GLY A 185 9.05 8.66 5.60
N ARG A 186 8.92 9.96 5.30
CA ARG A 186 7.63 10.66 5.24
C ARG A 186 6.93 10.37 3.93
N PHE A 187 5.62 10.13 4.01
CA PHE A 187 4.78 10.05 2.84
C PHE A 187 4.46 11.47 2.36
N GLU A 188 4.88 11.81 1.15
CA GLU A 188 4.61 13.10 0.51
C GLU A 188 3.90 12.85 -0.81
N TYR A 189 2.87 13.65 -1.12
CA TYR A 189 2.07 13.44 -2.32
C TYR A 189 1.39 14.70 -2.86
N ALA A 190 1.13 14.72 -4.17
CA ALA A 190 0.36 15.74 -4.88
C ALA A 190 -0.98 15.13 -5.31
N PRO A 191 -2.08 15.38 -4.56
CA PRO A 191 -3.39 14.81 -4.87
C PRO A 191 -3.89 15.20 -6.26
N GLY A 192 -4.42 14.23 -7.00
CA GLY A 192 -5.12 14.47 -8.28
C GLY A 192 -4.32 15.31 -9.26
N ILE A 193 -2.98 15.19 -9.24
CA ILE A 193 -2.12 15.96 -10.14
C ILE A 193 -2.32 15.53 -11.59
N ARG A 194 -2.69 14.27 -11.82
CA ARG A 194 -3.10 13.73 -13.12
C ARG A 194 -4.51 13.16 -13.06
N SER A 195 -5.10 12.95 -14.22
CA SER A 195 -6.44 12.39 -14.38
C SER A 195 -6.50 11.48 -15.63
N PRO A 196 -7.61 10.75 -15.86
CA PRO A 196 -7.77 9.96 -17.08
C PRO A 196 -7.61 10.77 -18.38
N GLU A 197 -7.82 12.08 -18.32
CA GLU A 197 -7.71 12.99 -19.47
C GLU A 197 -6.26 13.43 -19.76
N GLY A 198 -5.31 13.21 -18.84
CA GLY A 198 -3.91 13.51 -19.08
C GLY A 198 -2.98 13.50 -17.87
N GLU A 199 -1.68 13.36 -18.16
CA GLU A 199 -0.61 13.18 -17.17
C GLU A 199 -0.18 14.46 -16.44
N ASN A 200 -0.54 15.63 -16.97
CA ASN A 200 -0.16 16.93 -16.42
C ASN A 200 1.36 17.12 -16.20
N PHE A 201 2.18 16.72 -17.19
CA PHE A 201 3.64 16.71 -17.09
C PHE A 201 4.26 18.03 -16.60
N ALA A 202 3.70 19.19 -16.98
CA ALA A 202 4.22 20.49 -16.56
C ALA A 202 4.13 20.72 -15.05
N GLU A 203 3.04 20.27 -14.41
CA GLU A 203 2.90 20.37 -12.96
C GLU A 203 3.73 19.31 -12.24
N VAL A 204 3.84 18.11 -12.82
CA VAL A 204 4.72 17.04 -12.30
C VAL A 204 6.18 17.50 -12.31
N GLU A 205 6.65 18.13 -13.38
CA GLU A 205 8.00 18.68 -13.49
C GLU A 205 8.29 19.68 -12.36
N LYS A 206 7.37 20.61 -12.08
CA LYS A 206 7.50 21.54 -10.95
C LYS A 206 7.66 20.83 -9.61
N VAL A 207 6.87 19.80 -9.34
CA VAL A 207 6.96 19.02 -8.08
C VAL A 207 8.31 18.32 -7.96
N ILE A 208 8.78 17.70 -9.05
CA ILE A 208 10.10 17.05 -9.11
C ILE A 208 11.22 18.08 -8.87
N ASP A 209 11.08 19.28 -9.43
CA ASP A 209 12.06 20.38 -9.31
C ASP A 209 12.01 21.11 -7.97
N GLY A 210 11.12 20.71 -7.06
CA GLY A 210 11.12 21.18 -5.68
C GLY A 210 9.95 22.07 -5.30
N ASP A 211 8.98 22.30 -6.18
CA ASP A 211 7.74 22.97 -5.79
C ASP A 211 6.99 22.13 -4.75
N ARG A 212 6.56 22.79 -3.68
CA ARG A 212 5.84 22.19 -2.55
C ARG A 212 4.45 22.79 -2.37
N SER A 213 4.03 23.72 -3.22
CA SER A 213 2.75 24.45 -3.11
C SER A 213 1.52 23.54 -3.16
N ARG A 214 1.62 22.39 -3.85
CA ARG A 214 0.55 21.38 -3.97
C ARG A 214 0.79 20.14 -3.13
N LEU A 215 1.91 20.05 -2.43
CA LEU A 215 2.25 18.85 -1.68
C LEU A 215 1.52 18.79 -0.35
N LYS A 216 1.02 17.59 -0.07
CA LYS A 216 0.61 17.17 1.26
C LYS A 216 1.68 16.23 1.81
N SER A 217 1.94 16.34 3.11
CA SER A 217 2.85 15.46 3.83
C SER A 217 2.09 14.83 4.99
N LEU A 218 2.19 13.51 5.11
CA LEU A 218 1.53 12.75 6.15
C LEU A 218 2.57 12.18 7.10
N ASP A 219 2.46 12.58 8.37
CA ASP A 219 3.18 11.98 9.47
C ASP A 219 2.36 10.81 10.04
N LEU A 220 2.53 9.63 9.44
CA LEU A 220 1.84 8.40 9.81
C LEU A 220 2.47 7.81 11.07
N GLN A 221 1.65 7.57 12.08
CA GLN A 221 2.04 6.96 13.36
C GLN A 221 1.80 5.45 13.32
N PRO A 222 2.54 4.63 14.10
CA PRO A 222 2.24 3.21 14.22
C PRO A 222 0.77 2.97 14.59
N GLY A 223 0.13 2.06 13.85
CA GLY A 223 -1.30 1.77 13.98
C GLY A 223 -2.23 2.62 13.13
N ASP A 224 -1.73 3.66 12.45
CA ASP A 224 -2.54 4.42 11.49
C ASP A 224 -2.82 3.57 10.24
N LEU A 225 -4.08 3.55 9.80
CA LEU A 225 -4.48 3.01 8.50
C LEU A 225 -4.57 4.14 7.47
N GLN A 226 -3.97 3.95 6.31
CA GLN A 226 -4.03 4.88 5.19
C GLN A 226 -4.71 4.19 4.00
N VAL A 227 -5.66 4.89 3.36
CA VAL A 227 -6.22 4.49 2.06
C VAL A 227 -6.05 5.65 1.09
N PHE A 228 -5.48 5.42 -0.08
CA PHE A 228 -5.24 6.50 -1.06
C PHE A 228 -5.29 6.02 -2.51
N PHE A 229 -5.56 6.95 -3.43
CA PHE A 229 -5.60 6.72 -4.87
C PHE A 229 -4.23 7.02 -5.50
N GLY A 230 -3.31 6.06 -5.39
CA GLY A 230 -1.93 6.16 -5.90
C GLY A 230 -1.84 6.31 -7.43
N ARG A 231 -2.88 5.87 -8.17
CA ARG A 231 -2.95 6.04 -9.62
C ARG A 231 -3.08 7.50 -10.05
N TYR A 232 -3.69 8.38 -9.25
CA TYR A 232 -3.92 9.79 -9.63
C TYR A 232 -3.06 10.79 -8.84
N SER A 233 -2.33 10.31 -7.85
CA SER A 233 -1.53 11.13 -6.95
C SER A 233 -0.06 10.81 -7.12
N LEU A 234 0.74 11.78 -7.54
CA LEU A 234 2.20 11.63 -7.55
C LEU A 234 2.66 11.58 -6.10
N HIS A 235 3.34 10.51 -5.69
CA HIS A 235 3.69 10.31 -4.29
C HIS A 235 5.08 9.71 -4.12
N ARG A 236 5.65 9.89 -2.93
CA ARG A 236 6.96 9.36 -2.54
C ARG A 236 7.01 9.05 -1.06
N VAL A 237 8.01 8.26 -0.70
CA VAL A 237 8.50 8.12 0.67
C VAL A 237 9.92 8.68 0.72
N THR A 238 10.12 9.75 1.49
CA THR A 238 11.44 10.40 1.62
C THR A 238 12.48 9.41 2.17
N PRO A 239 13.79 9.61 1.92
CA PRO A 239 14.83 8.79 2.51
C PRO A 239 14.63 8.58 4.01
N VAL A 240 14.82 7.35 4.46
CA VAL A 240 14.83 7.02 5.89
C VAL A 240 16.15 7.48 6.52
N GLU A 241 16.04 8.12 7.68
CA GLU A 241 17.20 8.63 8.43
C GLU A 241 17.32 7.89 9.78
N GLY A 242 18.54 7.46 10.10
CA GLY A 242 18.86 6.71 11.32
C GLY A 242 18.72 5.19 11.17
N ASP A 243 19.16 4.49 12.21
CA ASP A 243 19.33 3.03 12.27
C ASP A 243 18.04 2.24 12.55
N ARG A 244 16.93 2.92 12.83
CA ARG A 244 15.62 2.28 13.00
C ARG A 244 14.91 2.12 11.65
N GLU A 245 14.66 0.87 11.26
CA GLU A 245 13.91 0.54 10.05
C GLU A 245 12.47 1.09 10.12
N ARG A 246 11.98 1.63 9.00
CA ARG A 246 10.57 2.00 8.82
C ARG A 246 9.82 0.82 8.21
N HIS A 247 8.74 0.39 8.86
CA HIS A 247 7.89 -0.71 8.38
C HIS A 247 6.48 -0.23 8.06
N THR A 248 6.01 -0.60 6.88
CA THR A 248 4.62 -0.37 6.46
C THR A 248 4.07 -1.66 5.87
N VAL A 249 2.88 -2.05 6.30
CA VAL A 249 2.14 -3.18 5.72
C VAL A 249 1.30 -2.66 4.57
N ILE A 250 1.26 -3.39 3.47
CA ILE A 250 0.44 -3.10 2.29
C ILE A 250 -0.54 -4.25 2.12
N PHE A 251 -1.83 -3.93 2.13
CA PHE A 251 -2.92 -4.88 1.94
C PHE A 251 -3.38 -4.80 0.47
N ALA A 252 -3.10 -5.83 -0.32
CA ALA A 252 -3.44 -5.82 -1.74
C ALA A 252 -4.86 -6.34 -1.97
N TYR A 253 -5.70 -5.51 -2.60
CA TYR A 253 -7.03 -5.90 -3.03
C TYR A 253 -7.19 -5.63 -4.53
N ALA A 254 -7.93 -6.49 -5.21
CA ALA A 254 -8.29 -6.41 -6.61
C ALA A 254 -9.81 -6.28 -6.76
N LYS A 255 -10.25 -5.75 -7.90
CA LYS A 255 -11.67 -5.68 -8.25
C LYS A 255 -12.25 -7.04 -8.62
N GLU A 256 -11.45 -7.88 -9.25
CA GLU A 256 -11.84 -9.22 -9.68
C GLU A 256 -11.12 -10.29 -8.85
N PRO A 257 -11.76 -11.43 -8.58
CA PRO A 257 -11.12 -12.53 -7.87
C PRO A 257 -10.02 -13.16 -8.72
N GLY A 258 -9.03 -13.77 -8.06
CA GLY A 258 -7.99 -14.54 -8.76
C GLY A 258 -6.88 -13.69 -9.36
N PHE A 259 -6.78 -12.40 -9.02
CA PHE A 259 -5.71 -11.54 -9.51
C PHE A 259 -4.33 -12.05 -9.08
N ILE A 260 -3.44 -12.25 -10.04
CA ILE A 260 -2.04 -12.66 -9.82
C ILE A 260 -1.12 -11.60 -10.45
N GLY A 261 -0.06 -11.23 -9.74
CA GLY A 261 0.92 -10.27 -10.23
C GLY A 261 1.71 -10.77 -11.45
N ARG A 262 2.32 -9.83 -12.18
CA ARG A 262 3.19 -10.20 -13.31
C ARG A 262 4.42 -10.96 -12.81
N PRO A 263 4.83 -12.07 -13.45
CA PRO A 263 6.01 -12.84 -13.08
C PRO A 263 7.29 -12.01 -12.97
N GLU A 264 7.52 -11.08 -13.89
CA GLU A 264 8.70 -10.21 -13.89
C GLU A 264 8.69 -9.24 -12.70
N ARG A 265 7.49 -8.78 -12.29
CA ARG A 265 7.32 -7.92 -11.12
C ARG A 265 7.58 -8.71 -9.84
N ALA A 266 7.10 -9.96 -9.75
CA ALA A 266 7.39 -10.84 -8.62
C ALA A 266 8.91 -11.10 -8.49
N GLN A 267 9.58 -11.45 -9.59
CA GLN A 267 11.03 -11.67 -9.60
C GLN A 267 11.81 -10.42 -9.17
N ARG A 268 11.40 -9.23 -9.63
CA ARG A 268 12.06 -7.96 -9.27
C ARG A 268 11.81 -7.55 -7.82
N ILE A 269 10.59 -7.69 -7.31
CA ILE A 269 10.20 -7.21 -5.98
C ILE A 269 10.65 -8.19 -4.89
N PHE A 270 10.50 -9.49 -5.12
CA PHE A 270 10.71 -10.53 -4.11
C PHE A 270 11.96 -11.38 -4.37
N GLY A 271 12.67 -11.14 -5.48
CA GLY A 271 13.87 -11.91 -5.85
C GLY A 271 13.55 -13.33 -6.33
N ARG A 272 12.27 -13.67 -6.45
CA ARG A 272 11.80 -15.00 -6.85
C ARG A 272 10.40 -14.94 -7.43
N MET A 273 10.06 -16.00 -8.13
CA MET A 273 8.69 -16.31 -8.53
C MET A 273 8.08 -17.37 -7.61
N ALA A 274 6.78 -17.57 -7.76
CA ALA A 274 6.02 -18.64 -7.11
C ALA A 274 5.45 -19.55 -8.20
N PRO A 275 5.01 -20.78 -7.90
CA PRO A 275 4.50 -21.70 -8.93
C PRO A 275 3.34 -21.12 -9.76
N VAL A 276 2.56 -20.19 -9.22
CA VAL A 276 1.51 -19.47 -9.97
C VAL A 276 2.08 -18.61 -11.09
N HIS A 277 3.23 -17.97 -10.87
CA HIS A 277 3.89 -17.11 -11.84
C HIS A 277 4.51 -17.91 -12.98
N GLU A 278 5.10 -19.07 -12.66
CA GLU A 278 5.67 -19.98 -13.65
C GLU A 278 4.59 -20.48 -14.61
N ARG A 279 3.41 -20.86 -14.09
CA ARG A 279 2.26 -21.23 -14.94
C ARG A 279 1.79 -20.09 -15.82
N LEU A 280 1.73 -18.86 -15.31
CA LEU A 280 1.35 -17.70 -16.14
C LEU A 280 2.31 -17.46 -17.30
N LEU A 281 3.62 -17.71 -17.12
CA LEU A 281 4.59 -17.61 -18.22
C LEU A 281 4.35 -18.67 -19.31
N GLU A 282 3.88 -19.85 -18.93
CA GLU A 282 3.54 -20.93 -19.86
C GLU A 282 2.23 -20.66 -20.63
N GLU A 283 1.24 -20.07 -19.95
CA GLU A 283 -0.11 -19.85 -20.48
C GLU A 283 -0.29 -18.52 -21.24
N GLY A 284 0.55 -17.51 -20.96
CA GLY A 284 0.49 -16.18 -21.57
C GLY A 284 -0.39 -15.17 -20.79
N MET A 285 -0.15 -13.86 -20.97
CA MET A 285 -0.87 -12.78 -20.27
C MET A 285 -1.56 -11.80 -21.22
N GLU A 286 -2.80 -11.39 -20.91
CA GLU A 286 -3.50 -10.28 -21.58
C GLU A 286 -3.51 -9.01 -20.70
N ARG A 287 -3.40 -7.82 -21.31
CA ARG A 287 -3.51 -6.51 -20.64
C ARG A 287 -4.96 -6.00 -20.68
N SER A 288 -5.40 -5.34 -19.60
CA SER A 288 -6.75 -4.76 -19.48
C SER A 288 -6.85 -3.27 -19.85
N ASP A 289 -5.76 -2.49 -19.93
CA ASP A 289 -5.80 -1.05 -20.30
C ASP A 289 -4.54 -0.49 -21.02
N SER A 290 -4.64 0.77 -21.47
CA SER A 290 -3.65 1.51 -22.26
C SER A 290 -2.84 2.58 -21.49
N LEU A 291 -2.93 2.66 -20.16
CA LEU A 291 -2.16 3.66 -19.40
C LEU A 291 -0.69 3.24 -19.26
N ALA A 292 0.18 4.25 -19.07
CA ALA A 292 1.61 4.06 -18.84
C ALA A 292 1.88 3.94 -17.33
N ASP A 293 2.25 2.74 -16.86
CA ASP A 293 2.59 2.43 -15.47
C ASP A 293 3.55 1.24 -15.32
#